data_AF-A0A5N6TS53-F1
#
_entry.id   AF-A0A5N6TS53-F1
#
_cell.length_a   1.000
_cell.length_b   1.000
_cell.length_c   1.000
_cell.angle_alpha   90.00
_cell.angle_beta   90.00
_cell.angle_gamma   90.00
#
_symmetry.space_group_name_H-M   'P 1'
#
loop_
_entity.id
_entity.type
_entity.pdbx_description
1 polymer ?
#
loop_
_entity_poly.entity_id
_entity_poly.type
_entity_poly.pdbx_seq_one_letter_code
_entity_poly.pdbx_strand_id
1 'polypeptide(L)'
;MVDRRSDSEDGSRAKRQKMEKTGTDPKDNLYLAHMYADETSNGDSNSWSDGTSDKNSPFAKVKRHQSTAAQAKKIEDGDVNPFNNQPFSSKYFSILQGRRDLPVHAQR
;
A
#
# COMPACT_ATOMS: atom_id res chain seq x y z
N MET A 1 -63.51 -8.32 5.17
CA MET A 1 -63.64 -7.57 3.91
C MET A 1 -62.28 -7.54 3.24
N VAL A 2 -62.20 -7.88 1.96
CA VAL A 2 -60.96 -8.06 1.18
C VAL A 2 -60.75 -6.81 0.32
N ASP A 3 -59.68 -6.06 0.56
CA ASP A 3 -59.28 -4.95 -0.32
C ASP A 3 -58.26 -5.45 -1.35
N ARG A 4 -58.75 -5.67 -2.58
CA ARG A 4 -57.93 -5.88 -3.78
C ARG A 4 -57.28 -4.56 -4.16
N ARG A 5 -55.95 -4.43 -4.00
CA ARG A 5 -55.18 -3.41 -4.71
C ARG A 5 -54.69 -3.99 -6.03
N SER A 6 -55.14 -3.38 -7.10
CA SER A 6 -54.89 -3.71 -8.50
C SER A 6 -53.40 -3.74 -8.80
N ASP A 7 -52.97 -4.87 -9.34
CA ASP A 7 -51.80 -5.00 -10.20
C ASP A 7 -51.97 -4.04 -11.40
N SER A 8 -51.01 -3.14 -11.60
CA SER A 8 -50.96 -2.24 -12.76
C SER A 8 -49.51 -2.01 -13.11
N GLU A 9 -49.00 -2.95 -13.93
CA GLU A 9 -48.15 -2.68 -15.07
C GLU A 9 -48.35 -1.24 -15.61
N ASP A 10 -47.35 -0.38 -15.42
CA ASP A 10 -46.74 0.46 -16.46
C ASP A 10 -45.82 1.50 -15.81
N GLY A 11 -44.57 1.11 -15.66
CA GLY A 11 -43.48 1.98 -15.23
C GLY A 11 -42.27 1.63 -16.04
N SER A 12 -42.29 1.96 -17.33
CA SER A 12 -41.17 1.84 -18.26
C SER A 12 -39.95 2.64 -17.80
N ARG A 13 -39.24 2.13 -16.79
CA ARG A 13 -37.94 2.62 -16.33
C ARG A 13 -36.93 2.29 -17.43
N ALA A 14 -36.75 3.23 -18.36
CA ALA A 14 -35.87 3.19 -19.52
C ALA A 14 -34.88 2.02 -19.45
N LYS A 15 -35.21 0.95 -20.20
CA LYS A 15 -34.46 -0.30 -20.24
C LYS A 15 -33.01 0.04 -20.57
N ARG A 16 -32.10 -0.07 -19.59
CA ARG A 16 -30.68 -0.25 -19.91
C ARG A 16 -30.61 -1.52 -20.75
N GLN A 17 -30.24 -1.40 -22.01
CA GLN A 17 -30.01 -2.54 -22.89
C GLN A 17 -28.91 -3.38 -22.24
N LYS A 18 -29.29 -4.52 -21.66
CA LYS A 18 -28.33 -5.51 -21.15
C LYS A 18 -27.63 -6.07 -22.38
N MET A 19 -26.44 -5.57 -22.71
CA MET A 19 -25.62 -6.19 -23.73
C MET A 19 -25.14 -7.53 -23.16
N GLU A 20 -25.79 -8.62 -23.58
CA GLU A 20 -25.22 -9.94 -23.38
C GLU A 20 -23.99 -10.08 -24.29
N LYS A 21 -22.82 -10.11 -23.66
CA LYS A 21 -21.68 -10.98 -24.03
C LYS A 21 -21.25 -11.00 -25.51
N THR A 22 -21.37 -9.89 -26.23
CA THR A 22 -20.80 -9.73 -27.57
C THR A 22 -19.66 -8.72 -27.55
N GLY A 23 -18.44 -9.22 -27.35
CA GLY A 23 -17.27 -8.73 -28.10
C GLY A 23 -16.27 -7.81 -27.41
N THR A 24 -16.48 -7.34 -26.19
CA THR A 24 -15.46 -6.57 -25.46
C THR A 24 -15.14 -7.23 -24.13
N ASP A 25 -13.87 -7.59 -23.96
CA ASP A 25 -13.38 -8.04 -22.67
C ASP A 25 -13.54 -6.87 -21.69
N PRO A 26 -14.14 -7.06 -20.50
CA PRO A 26 -14.21 -6.01 -19.49
C PRO A 26 -12.87 -5.32 -19.19
N LYS A 27 -11.74 -5.99 -19.47
CA LYS A 27 -10.37 -5.45 -19.41
C LYS A 27 -10.10 -4.32 -20.41
N ASP A 28 -10.76 -4.31 -21.57
CA ASP A 28 -10.55 -3.31 -22.63
C ASP A 28 -11.22 -1.96 -22.32
N ASN A 29 -12.05 -1.92 -21.27
CA ASN A 29 -12.71 -0.69 -20.83
C ASN A 29 -11.78 0.12 -19.92
N LEU A 30 -11.38 1.33 -20.34
CA LEU A 30 -10.49 2.23 -19.59
C LEU A 30 -10.87 2.42 -18.10
N TYR A 31 -12.16 2.45 -17.79
CA TYR A 31 -12.65 2.63 -16.42
C TYR A 31 -12.67 1.35 -15.58
N LEU A 32 -12.80 0.17 -16.22
CA LEU A 32 -12.86 -1.13 -15.55
C LEU A 32 -11.50 -1.85 -15.54
N ALA A 33 -10.55 -1.39 -16.35
CA ALA A 33 -9.21 -1.97 -16.46
C ALA A 33 -8.51 -2.08 -15.09
N HIS A 34 -8.73 -1.14 -14.18
CA HIS A 34 -8.14 -1.17 -12.83
C HIS A 34 -8.72 -2.26 -11.90
N MET A 35 -9.87 -2.86 -12.24
CA MET A 35 -10.46 -3.95 -11.45
C MET A 35 -9.85 -5.31 -11.76
N TYR A 36 -9.25 -5.46 -12.95
CA TYR A 36 -8.70 -6.72 -13.41
C TYR A 36 -7.18 -6.66 -13.27
N ALA A 37 -6.62 -7.58 -12.49
CA ALA A 37 -5.18 -7.75 -12.44
C ALA A 37 -4.69 -8.25 -13.81
N ASP A 38 -3.67 -7.58 -14.34
CA ASP A 38 -2.93 -7.98 -15.53
C ASP A 38 -2.11 -9.24 -15.20
N GLU A 39 -2.45 -10.40 -15.78
CA GLU A 39 -1.70 -11.67 -15.64
C GLU A 39 -0.40 -11.72 -16.47
N THR A 40 -0.23 -10.81 -17.42
CA THR A 40 0.98 -10.64 -18.24
C THR A 40 2.03 -9.73 -17.60
N SER A 41 1.68 -9.00 -16.55
CA SER A 41 2.63 -8.34 -15.68
C SER A 41 3.15 -9.39 -14.70
N ASN A 42 4.36 -9.87 -14.98
CA ASN A 42 5.26 -10.39 -13.96
C ASN A 42 5.66 -9.20 -13.06
N GLY A 43 4.66 -8.64 -12.38
CA GLY A 43 4.63 -7.29 -11.87
C GLY A 43 3.83 -7.29 -10.59
N ASP A 44 4.53 -7.68 -9.52
CA ASP A 44 4.41 -7.15 -8.17
C ASP A 44 3.24 -6.17 -7.98
N SER A 45 2.02 -6.70 -7.95
CA SER A 45 0.81 -5.90 -7.83
C SER A 45 0.05 -6.39 -6.61
N ASN A 46 0.07 -5.53 -5.59
CA ASN A 46 -0.55 -5.67 -4.28
C ASN A 46 0.14 -6.58 -3.27
N SER A 47 1.46 -6.70 -3.33
CA SER A 47 2.20 -6.91 -2.08
C SER A 47 2.40 -5.54 -1.40
N TRP A 48 1.36 -5.06 -0.70
CA TRP A 48 1.60 -4.31 0.55
C TRP A 48 2.25 -5.28 1.54
N SER A 49 3.47 -5.69 1.21
CA SER A 49 4.31 -6.49 2.06
C SER A 49 4.68 -5.59 3.23
N ASP A 50 4.22 -6.02 4.39
CA ASP A 50 4.79 -5.67 5.68
C ASP A 50 6.29 -6.01 5.66
N GLY A 51 7.11 -5.11 5.09
CA GLY A 51 8.54 -5.33 4.83
C GLY A 51 8.85 -5.55 3.35
N THR A 52 9.26 -4.46 2.70
CA THR A 52 9.78 -4.31 1.34
C THR A 52 10.51 -5.52 0.77
N SER A 53 10.27 -5.78 -0.52
CA SER A 53 10.80 -6.84 -1.41
C SER A 53 12.34 -7.00 -1.45
N ASP A 54 13.10 -6.08 -0.85
CA ASP A 54 14.56 -6.13 -0.74
C ASP A 54 14.98 -6.71 0.62
N LYS A 55 15.33 -8.01 0.64
CA LYS A 55 15.83 -8.69 1.87
C LYS A 55 17.07 -8.03 2.48
N ASN A 56 17.79 -7.23 1.69
CA ASN A 56 18.98 -6.48 2.12
C ASN A 56 18.68 -5.02 2.52
N SER A 57 17.43 -4.57 2.44
CA SER A 57 17.05 -3.23 2.90
C SER A 57 17.25 -3.11 4.42
N PRO A 58 17.75 -1.97 4.93
CA PRO A 58 17.84 -1.73 6.37
C PRO A 58 16.48 -1.85 7.10
N PHE A 59 15.38 -1.69 6.36
CA PHE A 59 14.01 -1.85 6.89
C PHE A 59 13.46 -3.27 6.76
N ALA A 60 14.20 -4.24 6.22
CA ALA A 60 13.71 -5.60 5.96
C ALA A 60 13.21 -6.33 7.23
N LYS A 61 13.70 -5.94 8.41
CA LYS A 61 13.30 -6.51 9.71
C LYS A 61 12.31 -5.65 10.49
N VAL A 62 11.88 -4.52 9.93
CA VAL A 62 10.97 -3.58 10.58
C VAL A 62 9.57 -3.78 10.04
N LYS A 63 8.67 -4.23 10.91
CA LYS A 63 7.25 -4.38 10.59
C LYS A 63 6.51 -3.07 10.77
N ARG A 64 5.56 -2.80 9.88
CA ARG A 64 4.74 -1.60 9.93
C ARG A 64 3.97 -1.56 11.25
N HIS A 65 3.94 -0.38 11.87
CA HIS A 65 3.29 -0.13 13.18
C HIS A 65 3.86 -0.95 14.36
N GLN A 66 4.96 -1.69 14.17
CA GLN A 66 5.66 -2.43 15.23
C GLN A 66 7.14 -2.00 15.32
N SER A 67 7.46 -0.83 14.76
CA SER A 67 8.79 -0.23 14.81
C SER A 67 9.12 0.20 16.23
N THR A 68 10.18 -0.36 16.80
CA THR A 68 10.64 -0.01 18.15
C THR A 68 11.82 0.96 18.12
N ALA A 69 12.02 1.74 19.19
CA ALA A 69 13.17 2.62 19.34
C ALA A 69 14.51 1.86 19.20
N ALA A 70 14.59 0.64 19.73
CA ALA A 70 15.76 -0.21 19.61
C ALA A 70 16.03 -0.67 18.16
N GLN A 71 15.00 -0.93 17.37
CA GLN A 71 15.16 -1.23 15.94
C GLN A 71 15.65 0.00 15.17
N ALA A 72 15.09 1.18 15.46
CA ALA A 72 15.55 2.43 14.84
C ALA A 72 17.02 2.73 15.19
N LYS A 73 17.44 2.48 16.44
CA LYS A 73 18.85 2.62 16.85
C LYS A 73 19.79 1.74 16.02
N LYS A 74 19.42 0.48 15.78
CA LYS A 74 20.22 -0.44 14.94
C LYS A 74 20.36 0.05 13.50
N ILE A 75 19.33 0.69 12.97
CA ILE A 75 19.34 1.26 11.62
C ILE A 75 20.20 2.53 11.58
N GLU A 76 20.13 3.37 12.62
CA GLU A 76 20.95 4.57 12.77
C GLU A 76 22.45 4.24 12.95
N ASP A 77 22.78 3.13 13.60
CA ASP A 77 24.16 2.65 13.79
C ASP A 77 24.71 1.87 12.58
N GLY A 78 23.91 1.65 11.53
CA GLY A 78 24.35 0.93 10.33
C GLY A 78 25.30 1.75 9.45
N ASP A 79 25.89 1.11 8.44
CA ASP A 79 26.85 1.78 7.53
C ASP A 79 26.16 2.58 6.42
N VAL A 80 24.96 2.14 6.00
CA VAL A 80 24.22 2.67 4.86
C VAL A 80 22.97 3.40 5.32
N ASN A 81 22.77 4.61 4.82
CA ASN A 81 21.59 5.41 5.07
C ASN A 81 20.37 4.76 4.40
N PRO A 82 19.35 4.42 5.19
CA PRO A 82 18.20 3.66 4.70
C PRO A 82 17.24 4.47 3.81
N PHE A 83 17.40 5.80 3.73
CA PHE A 83 16.54 6.68 2.95
C PHE A 83 17.08 6.97 1.55
N ASN A 84 18.39 6.94 1.35
CA ASN A 84 19.03 7.27 0.07
C ASN A 84 20.02 6.20 -0.42
N ASN A 85 20.20 5.11 0.34
CA ASN A 85 21.09 3.99 0.05
C ASN A 85 22.58 4.38 -0.14
N GLN A 86 22.99 5.53 0.41
CA GLN A 86 24.39 5.97 0.42
C GLN A 86 25.04 5.66 1.77
N PRO A 87 26.37 5.47 1.85
CA PRO A 87 27.04 5.32 3.13
C PRO A 87 26.89 6.57 4.00
N PHE A 88 26.79 6.40 5.31
CA PHE A 88 26.76 7.52 6.24
C PHE A 88 28.12 8.24 6.27
N SER A 89 28.07 9.55 6.56
CA SER A 89 29.27 10.36 6.72
C SER A 89 29.78 10.33 8.17
N SER A 90 31.07 10.65 8.38
CA SER A 90 31.62 10.83 9.73
C SER A 90 30.89 11.92 10.53
N LYS A 91 30.47 13.00 9.85
CA LYS A 91 29.67 14.08 10.43
C LYS A 91 28.29 13.61 10.89
N TYR A 92 27.69 12.63 10.21
CA TYR A 92 26.43 12.05 10.65
C TYR A 92 26.60 11.39 12.04
N PHE A 93 27.64 10.57 12.22
CA PHE A 93 27.89 9.90 13.50
C PHE A 93 28.21 10.87 14.64
N SER A 94 28.94 11.96 14.37
CA SER A 94 29.21 12.98 15.41
C SER A 94 27.92 13.68 15.86
N ILE A 95 27.01 13.98 14.94
CA ILE A 95 25.67 14.52 15.26
C ILE A 95 24.81 13.48 15.98
N LEU A 96 24.84 12.22 15.56
CA LEU A 96 24.09 11.14 16.18
C LEU A 96 24.48 10.96 17.64
N GLN A 97 25.77 11.05 17.96
CA GLN A 97 26.26 11.02 19.34
C GLN A 97 25.68 12.20 20.15
N GLY A 98 25.80 13.43 19.65
CA GLY A 98 25.23 14.60 20.32
C GLY A 98 23.72 14.53 20.53
N ARG A 99 22.98 13.88 19.62
CA ARG A 99 21.52 13.65 19.76
C ARG A 99 21.18 12.63 20.84
N ARG A 100 22.05 11.64 21.09
CA ARG A 100 21.85 10.61 22.14
C ARG A 100 22.02 11.18 23.54
N ASP A 101 22.85 12.20 23.67
CA ASP A 101 23.11 12.87 24.96
C ASP A 101 22.00 13.87 25.34
N LEU A 102 21.05 14.15 24.45
CA LEU A 102 19.90 15.01 24.77
C LEU A 102 18.93 14.30 25.72
N PRO A 103 18.35 15.01 26.72
CA PRO A 103 17.46 14.41 27.71
C PRO A 103 16.21 13.76 27.10
N VAL A 104 15.73 14.28 25.96
CA VAL A 104 14.59 13.72 25.23
C VAL A 104 14.86 12.31 24.69
N HIS A 105 16.12 11.97 24.40
CA HIS A 105 16.49 10.67 23.88
C HIS A 105 16.32 9.56 24.95
N ALA A 106 16.35 9.91 26.24
CA ALA A 106 16.07 8.96 27.32
C ALA A 106 14.60 8.52 27.40
N GLN A 107 13.68 9.23 26.73
CA GLN A 107 12.24 8.95 26.69
C GLN A 107 11.79 8.29 25.38
N ARG A 108 12.73 7.72 24.62
CA ARG A 108 12.48 7.13 23.30
C ARG A 108 11.97 5.69 23.37
#